data_AF-A0A939BB40-F1
#
_entry.id   AF-A0A939BB40-F1
#
_cell.length_a   1.000
_cell.length_b   1.000
_cell.length_c   1.000
_cell.angle_alpha   90.00
_cell.angle_beta   90.00
_cell.angle_gamma   90.00
#
_symmetry.space_group_name_H-M   'P 1'
#
loop_
_entity.id
_entity.type
_entity.pdbx_description
1 polymer ?
#
loop_
_entity_poly.entity_id
_entity_poly.type
_entity_poly.pdbx_seq_one_letter_code
_entity_poly.pdbx_strand_id
1 'polypeptide(L)'
;PAPQAGPRAVAFRLAATVDRLVFSWRFRAVVFAALILMLCWSFWIVAFYPGSMIYDTYYQITQFYPRGDEVRAELWAVPGRRAYAQFSDHHPIFDTLLYGWFAYTSDQLTGSWNAGIFIFSVLQALGTAIAFSVAFAYLRHIGAPRGLTIGLFATVCVVPVFG
;
A
#
# COMPACT_ATOMS: atom_id res chain seq x y z
N PRO A 1 -17.40 -22.59 -42.70
CA PRO A 1 -16.33 -21.61 -42.38
C PRO A 1 -16.86 -20.47 -41.52
N ALA A 2 -16.43 -20.39 -40.25
CA ALA A 2 -16.82 -19.26 -39.39
C ALA A 2 -16.23 -17.95 -39.96
N PRO A 3 -17.00 -16.86 -40.05
CA PRO A 3 -16.49 -15.60 -40.57
C PRO A 3 -15.36 -15.09 -39.67
N GLN A 4 -14.17 -14.88 -40.24
CA GLN A 4 -13.04 -14.31 -39.53
C GLN A 4 -13.41 -12.88 -39.11
N ALA A 5 -13.34 -12.60 -37.80
CA ALA A 5 -13.68 -11.28 -37.27
C ALA A 5 -12.65 -10.25 -37.76
N GLY A 6 -13.13 -9.16 -38.39
CA GLY A 6 -12.25 -8.08 -38.85
C GLY A 6 -11.49 -7.41 -37.68
N PRO A 7 -10.36 -6.71 -37.96
CA PRO A 7 -9.47 -6.16 -36.93
C PRO A 7 -10.17 -5.28 -35.88
N ARG A 8 -11.17 -4.48 -36.29
CA ARG A 8 -11.96 -3.62 -35.39
C ARG A 8 -12.81 -4.43 -34.40
N ALA A 9 -13.37 -5.56 -34.84
CA ALA A 9 -14.15 -6.44 -33.97
C ALA A 9 -13.28 -7.13 -32.93
N VAL A 10 -12.05 -7.50 -33.30
CA VAL A 10 -11.04 -8.05 -32.36
C VAL A 10 -10.66 -7.00 -31.31
N ALA A 11 -10.31 -5.78 -31.73
CA ALA A 11 -9.96 -4.69 -30.81
C ALA A 11 -11.08 -4.35 -29.82
N PHE A 12 -12.33 -4.30 -30.29
CA PHE A 12 -13.49 -4.09 -29.42
C PHE A 12 -13.67 -5.21 -28.39
N ARG A 13 -13.52 -6.47 -28.80
CA ARG A 13 -13.62 -7.63 -27.90
C ARG A 13 -12.53 -7.62 -26.83
N LEU A 14 -11.29 -7.33 -27.22
CA LEU A 14 -10.17 -7.19 -26.27
C LEU A 14 -10.44 -6.07 -25.26
N ALA A 15 -10.89 -4.91 -25.73
CA ALA A 15 -11.21 -3.77 -24.89
C ALA A 15 -12.34 -4.07 -23.89
N ALA A 16 -13.38 -4.77 -24.32
CA ALA A 16 -14.48 -5.20 -23.45
C ALA A 16 -14.03 -6.24 -22.40
N THR A 17 -13.09 -7.11 -22.75
CA THR A 17 -12.48 -8.09 -21.83
C THR A 17 -11.66 -7.40 -20.76
N VAL A 18 -10.83 -6.41 -21.11
CA VAL A 18 -10.03 -5.63 -20.15
C VAL A 18 -10.93 -4.95 -19.12
N ASP A 19 -11.99 -4.27 -19.57
CA ASP A 19 -12.93 -3.62 -18.64
C ASP A 19 -13.57 -4.62 -17.67
N ARG A 20 -13.94 -5.81 -18.15
CA ARG A 20 -14.57 -6.84 -17.29
C ARG A 20 -13.59 -7.45 -16.30
N LEU A 21 -12.34 -7.66 -16.69
CA LEU A 21 -11.33 -8.36 -15.88
C LEU A 21 -10.60 -7.44 -14.92
N VAL A 22 -10.35 -6.18 -15.28
CA VAL A 22 -9.49 -5.27 -14.50
C VAL A 22 -10.28 -4.09 -13.94
N PHE A 23 -11.17 -3.48 -14.72
CA PHE A 23 -11.80 -2.22 -14.37
C PHE A 23 -13.30 -2.34 -14.10
N SER A 24 -13.71 -3.36 -13.34
CA SER A 24 -15.11 -3.56 -12.95
C SER A 24 -15.26 -3.75 -11.45
N TRP A 25 -16.43 -3.40 -10.93
CA TRP A 25 -16.82 -3.56 -9.52
C TRP A 25 -17.00 -5.01 -9.07
N ARG A 26 -16.79 -5.97 -9.98
CA ARG A 26 -16.90 -7.39 -9.64
C ARG A 26 -15.76 -7.74 -8.71
N PHE A 27 -16.07 -8.42 -7.60
CA PHE A 27 -15.06 -8.88 -6.64
C PHE A 27 -13.85 -9.55 -7.30
N ARG A 28 -14.09 -10.44 -8.27
CA ARG A 28 -13.03 -11.15 -9.01
C ARG A 28 -12.14 -10.20 -9.83
N ALA A 29 -12.69 -9.11 -10.36
CA ALA A 29 -11.94 -8.13 -11.14
C ALA A 29 -11.09 -7.24 -10.23
N VAL A 30 -11.65 -6.80 -9.10
CA VAL A 30 -10.91 -6.06 -8.06
C VAL A 30 -9.74 -6.89 -7.54
N VAL A 31 -9.99 -8.16 -7.20
CA VAL A 31 -8.91 -9.08 -6.76
C VAL A 31 -7.87 -9.27 -7.86
N PHE A 32 -8.29 -9.49 -9.10
CA PHE A 32 -7.36 -9.68 -10.22
C PHE A 32 -6.48 -8.45 -10.46
N ALA A 33 -7.07 -7.25 -10.48
CA ALA A 33 -6.33 -5.99 -10.61
C ALA A 33 -5.37 -5.76 -9.42
N ALA A 34 -5.80 -6.04 -8.20
CA ALA A 34 -4.96 -5.92 -7.01
C ALA A 34 -3.78 -6.89 -7.04
N LEU A 35 -3.98 -8.12 -7.53
CA LEU A 35 -2.90 -9.10 -7.71
C LEU A 35 -1.90 -8.66 -8.79
N ILE A 36 -2.35 -8.04 -9.87
CA ILE A 36 -1.45 -7.45 -10.87
C ILE A 36 -0.59 -6.36 -10.21
N LEU A 37 -1.21 -5.45 -9.45
CA LEU A 37 -0.49 -4.40 -8.73
C LEU A 37 0.52 -5.00 -7.74
N MET A 38 0.10 -5.96 -6.91
CA MET A 38 0.99 -6.65 -5.97
C MET A 38 2.17 -7.35 -6.67
N LEU A 39 1.93 -7.95 -7.83
CA LEU A 39 2.99 -8.57 -8.63
C LEU A 39 3.97 -7.52 -9.15
N CYS A 40 3.49 -6.42 -9.73
CA CYS A 40 4.35 -5.33 -10.20
C CYS A 40 5.13 -4.67 -9.05
N TRP A 41 4.51 -4.56 -7.89
CA TRP A 41 5.06 -3.96 -6.67
C TRP A 41 5.97 -4.89 -5.87
N SER A 42 5.93 -6.20 -6.14
CA SER A 42 6.70 -7.20 -5.39
C SER A 42 8.21 -6.90 -5.39
N PHE A 43 8.75 -6.41 -6.51
CA PHE A 43 10.14 -5.98 -6.60
C PHE A 43 10.47 -4.92 -5.53
N TRP A 44 9.64 -3.87 -5.44
CA TRP A 44 9.82 -2.78 -4.50
C TRP A 44 9.61 -3.23 -3.06
N ILE A 45 8.56 -4.00 -2.79
CA ILE A 45 8.27 -4.56 -1.46
C ILE A 45 9.48 -5.34 -0.94
N VAL A 46 10.08 -6.19 -1.76
CA VAL A 46 11.27 -6.97 -1.37
C VAL A 46 12.50 -6.08 -1.24
N ALA A 47 12.71 -5.14 -2.16
CA ALA A 47 13.85 -4.23 -2.13
C ALA A 47 13.86 -3.33 -0.88
N PHE A 48 12.69 -2.98 -0.36
CA PHE A 48 12.54 -2.14 0.83
C PHE A 48 12.42 -2.94 2.14
N TYR A 49 12.73 -4.24 2.17
CA TYR A 49 12.73 -4.99 3.43
C TYR A 49 13.58 -4.30 4.52
N PRO A 50 13.11 -4.17 5.78
CA PRO A 50 11.83 -4.69 6.31
C PRO A 50 10.62 -3.79 6.04
N GLY A 51 10.82 -2.60 5.52
CA GLY A 51 9.81 -1.63 5.15
C GLY A 51 10.52 -0.29 4.94
N SER A 52 9.93 0.60 4.16
CA SER A 52 10.38 1.98 4.15
C SER A 52 9.88 2.66 5.44
N MET A 53 10.80 3.24 6.20
CA MET A 53 10.51 3.84 7.49
C MET A 53 11.23 5.19 7.59
N ILE A 54 10.45 6.25 7.77
CA ILE A 54 10.96 7.58 8.10
C ILE A 54 10.89 7.82 9.62
N TYR A 55 11.43 8.95 10.07
CA TYR A 55 11.46 9.34 11.48
C TYR A 55 10.06 9.29 12.13
N ASP A 56 9.01 9.73 11.44
CA ASP A 56 7.64 9.72 11.95
C ASP A 56 7.18 8.32 12.36
N THR A 57 7.31 7.34 11.45
CA THR A 57 6.91 5.95 11.73
C THR A 57 7.77 5.33 12.83
N TYR A 58 9.08 5.62 12.86
CA TYR A 58 9.94 5.19 13.96
C TYR A 58 9.43 5.75 15.30
N TYR A 59 9.08 7.03 15.35
CA TYR A 59 8.55 7.64 16.57
C TYR A 59 7.20 7.04 16.98
N GLN A 60 6.29 6.81 16.03
CA GLN A 60 5.03 6.11 16.31
C GLN A 60 5.26 4.73 16.95
N ILE A 61 6.23 3.95 16.44
CA ILE A 61 6.59 2.65 17.03
C ILE A 61 7.11 2.83 18.46
N THR A 62 8.03 3.77 18.68
CA THR A 62 8.61 4.00 20.02
C THR A 62 7.59 4.48 21.04
N GLN A 63 6.54 5.20 20.63
CA GLN A 63 5.44 5.62 21.51
C GLN A 63 4.66 4.42 22.09
N PHE A 64 4.52 3.34 21.33
CA PHE A 64 3.88 2.11 21.79
C PHE A 64 4.86 1.14 22.45
N TYR A 65 6.07 1.04 21.90
CA TYR A 65 7.10 0.09 22.29
C TYR A 65 8.43 0.80 22.56
N PRO A 66 8.59 1.43 23.74
CA PRO A 66 9.80 2.15 24.09
C PRO A 66 10.90 1.15 24.49
N ARG A 67 11.95 1.02 23.67
CA ARG A 67 13.12 0.16 23.97
C ARG A 67 14.16 0.79 24.89
N GLY A 68 13.79 1.85 25.61
CA GLY A 68 14.75 2.75 26.26
C GLY A 68 15.36 3.76 25.29
N ASP A 69 14.87 3.80 24.04
CA ASP A 69 15.20 4.83 23.07
C ASP A 69 14.72 6.19 23.56
N GLU A 70 15.63 7.15 23.64
CA GLU A 70 15.26 8.55 23.80
C GLU A 70 14.56 8.99 22.51
N VAL A 71 13.24 9.15 22.58
CA VAL A 71 12.49 9.77 21.50
C VAL A 71 12.95 11.21 21.45
N ARG A 72 13.74 11.53 20.43
CA ARG A 72 14.00 12.92 20.03
C ARG A 72 12.68 13.49 19.51
N ALA A 73 11.82 13.86 20.45
CA ALA A 73 10.68 14.71 20.19
C ALA A 73 11.23 16.10 19.86
N GLU A 74 11.89 16.26 18.72
CA GLU A 74 12.45 17.53 18.26
C GLU A 74 11.34 18.59 18.08
N LEU A 75 10.09 18.15 17.87
CA LEU A 75 8.91 19.00 17.88
C LEU A 75 8.47 19.49 19.27
N TRP A 76 8.95 18.85 20.36
CA TRP A 76 8.57 19.14 21.75
C TRP A 76 9.77 19.32 22.68
N ALA A 77 10.97 19.43 22.12
CA ALA A 77 12.23 19.48 22.85
C ALA A 77 12.36 20.80 23.61
N VAL A 78 11.88 20.83 24.86
CA VAL A 78 12.30 21.85 25.82
C VAL A 78 13.80 21.65 26.06
N PRO A 79 14.67 22.63 25.75
CA PRO A 79 16.11 22.48 25.93
C PRO A 79 16.45 22.00 27.36
N GLY A 80 17.22 20.93 27.46
CA GLY A 80 17.64 20.36 28.75
C GLY A 80 16.64 19.44 29.44
N ARG A 81 15.48 19.12 28.83
CA ARG A 81 14.56 18.08 29.34
C ARG A 81 14.56 16.85 28.43
N ARG A 82 14.76 15.67 29.03
CA ARG A 82 14.49 14.40 28.37
C ARG A 82 12.97 14.18 28.36
N ALA A 83 12.39 14.04 27.18
CA ALA A 83 11.03 13.55 27.02
C ALA A 83 11.09 12.05 26.75
N TYR A 84 10.32 11.27 27.50
CA TYR A 84 10.15 9.84 27.20
C TYR A 84 9.15 9.67 26.06
N ALA A 85 9.19 8.52 25.40
CA ALA A 85 8.18 8.14 24.43
C ALA A 85 6.78 8.19 25.08
N GLN A 86 5.93 9.09 24.61
CA GLN A 86 4.55 9.25 25.07
C GLN A 86 3.65 9.38 23.85
N PHE A 87 2.44 8.85 23.94
CA PHE A 87 1.42 9.14 22.93
C PHE A 87 1.16 10.64 22.86
N SER A 88 1.00 11.13 21.63
CA SER A 88 0.73 12.53 21.32
C SER A 88 -0.38 12.63 20.28
N ASP A 89 -0.93 13.81 20.10
CA ASP A 89 -1.91 14.12 19.05
C ASP A 89 -1.29 14.44 17.68
N HIS A 90 0.04 14.36 17.54
CA HIS A 90 0.75 14.60 16.26
C HIS A 90 0.38 13.59 15.16
N HIS A 91 0.21 12.31 15.50
CA HIS A 91 -0.25 11.27 14.60
C HIS A 91 -1.54 10.65 15.16
N PRO A 92 -2.43 10.11 14.31
CA PRO A 92 -3.59 9.40 14.82
C PRO A 92 -3.16 8.24 15.74
N ILE A 93 -3.95 8.00 16.80
CA ILE A 93 -3.57 6.96 17.77
C ILE A 93 -3.68 5.57 17.15
N PHE A 94 -4.61 5.37 16.22
CA PHE A 94 -4.91 4.05 15.68
C PHE A 94 -3.77 3.44 14.86
N ASP A 95 -3.19 4.19 13.92
CA ASP A 95 -2.05 3.73 13.13
C ASP A 95 -0.78 3.62 13.98
N THR A 96 -0.60 4.50 14.96
CA THR A 96 0.47 4.41 15.97
C THR A 96 0.44 3.08 16.72
N LEU A 97 -0.74 2.68 17.22
CA LEU A 97 -0.92 1.38 17.88
C LEU A 97 -0.66 0.21 16.92
N LEU A 98 -1.01 0.34 15.65
CA LEU A 98 -0.84 -0.71 14.66
C LEU A 98 0.63 -0.95 14.33
N TYR A 99 1.40 0.10 14.03
CA TYR A 99 2.85 0.03 13.82
C TYR A 99 3.55 -0.59 15.04
N GLY A 100 3.22 -0.07 16.23
CA GLY A 100 3.77 -0.56 17.49
C GLY A 100 3.48 -2.03 17.75
N TRP A 101 2.23 -2.46 17.52
CA TRP A 101 1.82 -3.85 17.73
C TRP A 101 2.57 -4.83 16.83
N PHE A 102 2.68 -4.56 15.52
CA PHE A 102 3.43 -5.42 14.61
C PHE A 102 4.92 -5.49 14.99
N ALA A 103 5.55 -4.34 15.30
CA ALA A 103 6.94 -4.29 15.72
C ALA A 103 7.18 -5.08 17.01
N TYR A 104 6.37 -4.81 18.04
CA TYR A 104 6.46 -5.46 19.34
C TYR A 104 6.24 -6.97 19.22
N THR A 105 5.14 -7.40 18.59
CA THR A 105 4.82 -8.82 18.46
C THR A 105 5.92 -9.57 17.69
N SER A 106 6.44 -9.01 16.61
CA SER A 106 7.56 -9.62 15.88
C SER A 106 8.80 -9.75 16.75
N ASP A 107 9.11 -8.72 17.53
CA ASP A 107 10.26 -8.77 18.41
C ASP A 107 10.12 -9.84 19.49
N GLN A 108 8.95 -9.93 20.14
CA GLN A 108 8.70 -10.96 21.15
C GLN A 108 8.80 -12.39 20.58
N LEU A 109 8.50 -12.58 19.29
CA LEU A 109 8.52 -13.89 18.64
C LEU A 109 9.88 -14.24 18.00
N THR A 110 10.63 -13.24 17.52
CA THR A 110 11.81 -13.47 16.66
C THR A 110 13.08 -12.76 17.14
N GLY A 111 12.99 -11.92 18.18
CA GLY A 111 14.09 -11.06 18.63
C GLY A 111 14.37 -9.88 17.70
N SER A 112 13.49 -9.63 16.72
CA SER A 112 13.57 -8.48 15.82
C SER A 112 12.19 -8.00 15.39
N TRP A 113 12.01 -6.70 15.29
CA TRP A 113 10.82 -6.08 14.72
C TRP A 113 10.70 -6.21 13.18
N ASN A 114 11.76 -6.63 12.49
CA ASN A 114 11.84 -6.56 11.03
C ASN A 114 10.74 -7.35 10.32
N ALA A 115 10.43 -8.56 10.79
CA ALA A 115 9.38 -9.38 10.18
C ALA A 115 7.99 -8.76 10.38
N GLY A 116 7.73 -8.16 11.54
CA GLY A 116 6.49 -7.47 11.85
C GLY A 116 6.26 -6.25 10.96
N ILE A 117 7.27 -5.39 10.85
CA ILE A 117 7.22 -4.23 9.94
C ILE A 117 6.99 -4.68 8.51
N PHE A 118 7.69 -5.73 8.06
CA PHE A 118 7.52 -6.24 6.70
C PHE A 118 6.13 -6.79 6.42
N ILE A 119 5.59 -7.60 7.33
CA ILE A 119 4.21 -8.09 7.22
C ILE A 119 3.24 -6.92 7.17
N PHE A 120 3.43 -5.91 8.00
CA PHE A 120 2.54 -4.75 8.01
C PHE A 120 2.63 -3.94 6.71
N SER A 121 3.83 -3.69 6.19
CA SER A 121 4.03 -3.02 4.90
C SER A 121 3.39 -3.80 3.75
N VAL A 122 3.44 -5.13 3.75
CA VAL A 122 2.74 -5.98 2.75
C VAL A 122 1.22 -5.83 2.85
N LEU A 123 0.67 -5.79 4.07
CA LEU A 123 -0.76 -5.59 4.29
C LEU A 123 -1.22 -4.19 3.85
N GLN A 124 -0.43 -3.15 4.13
CA GLN A 124 -0.66 -1.80 3.64
C GLN A 124 -0.63 -1.74 2.10
N ALA A 125 0.37 -2.36 1.47
CA ALA A 125 0.47 -2.44 0.02
C ALA A 125 -0.75 -3.17 -0.59
N LEU A 126 -1.20 -4.28 0.03
CA LEU A 126 -2.38 -5.00 -0.41
C LEU A 126 -3.66 -4.16 -0.29
N GLY A 127 -3.86 -3.48 0.84
CA GLY A 127 -4.98 -2.57 1.04
C GLY A 127 -5.00 -1.45 0.00
N THR A 128 -3.84 -0.85 -0.28
CA THR A 128 -3.65 0.18 -1.31
C THR A 128 -3.92 -0.35 -2.71
N ALA A 129 -3.46 -1.56 -3.03
CA ALA A 129 -3.74 -2.20 -4.32
C ALA A 129 -5.24 -2.45 -4.53
N ILE A 130 -5.95 -2.87 -3.49
CA ILE A 130 -7.42 -3.02 -3.52
C ILE A 130 -8.09 -1.66 -3.72
N ALA A 131 -7.67 -0.64 -2.97
CA ALA A 131 -8.21 0.71 -3.07
C ALA A 131 -8.04 1.29 -4.48
N PHE A 132 -6.86 1.16 -5.09
CA PHE A 132 -6.64 1.57 -6.48
C PHE A 132 -7.48 0.77 -7.46
N SER A 133 -7.59 -0.56 -7.28
CA SER A 133 -8.43 -1.40 -8.13
C SER A 133 -9.89 -0.93 -8.16
N VAL A 134 -10.43 -0.58 -6.99
CA VAL A 134 -11.77 0.03 -6.87
C VAL A 134 -11.80 1.42 -7.51
N ALA A 135 -10.79 2.26 -7.30
CA ALA A 135 -10.72 3.59 -7.91
C ALA A 135 -10.71 3.52 -9.44
N PHE A 136 -10.00 2.56 -10.05
CA PHE A 136 -10.01 2.37 -11.51
C PHE A 136 -11.35 1.83 -12.03
N ALA A 137 -12.01 0.94 -11.28
CA ALA A 137 -13.38 0.53 -11.58
C ALA A 137 -14.34 1.73 -11.51
N TYR A 138 -14.16 2.63 -10.53
CA TYR A 138 -14.92 3.87 -10.43
C TYR A 138 -14.65 4.82 -11.61
N LEU A 139 -13.38 5.00 -12.02
CA LEU A 139 -13.03 5.81 -13.19
C LEU A 139 -13.75 5.32 -14.46
N ARG A 140 -13.77 4.00 -14.70
CA ARG A 140 -14.53 3.45 -15.83
C ARG A 140 -16.04 3.61 -15.68
N HIS A 141 -16.55 3.51 -14.46
CA HIS A 141 -17.97 3.71 -14.16
C HIS A 141 -18.44 5.14 -14.47
N ILE A 142 -17.65 6.16 -14.14
CA ILE A 142 -17.96 7.57 -14.46
C ILE A 142 -17.65 7.97 -15.91
N GLY A 143 -17.29 7.00 -16.76
CA GLY A 143 -17.09 7.22 -18.20
C GLY A 143 -15.70 7.66 -18.62
N ALA A 144 -14.68 7.57 -17.75
CA ALA A 144 -13.31 7.94 -18.11
C ALA A 144 -12.81 7.15 -19.34
N PRO A 145 -12.11 7.78 -20.31
CA PRO A 145 -11.65 7.09 -21.51
C PRO A 145 -10.76 5.89 -21.18
N ARG A 146 -11.03 4.74 -21.79
CA ARG A 146 -10.30 3.49 -21.50
C ARG A 146 -8.79 3.62 -21.66
N GLY A 147 -8.33 4.30 -22.72
CA GLY A 147 -6.90 4.52 -22.95
C GLY A 147 -6.24 5.28 -21.81
N LEU A 148 -6.92 6.31 -21.28
CA LEU A 148 -6.46 7.06 -20.12
C LEU A 148 -6.43 6.17 -18.86
N THR A 149 -7.48 5.40 -18.61
CA THR A 149 -7.52 4.49 -17.45
C THR A 149 -6.41 3.44 -17.50
N ILE A 150 -6.16 2.84 -18.68
CA ILE A 150 -5.05 1.89 -18.88
C ILE A 150 -3.71 2.58 -18.63
N GLY A 151 -3.51 3.78 -19.17
CA GLY A 151 -2.29 4.55 -18.97
C GLY A 151 -2.03 4.83 -17.49
N LEU A 152 -3.04 5.32 -16.77
CA LEU A 152 -2.94 5.58 -15.32
C LEU A 152 -2.69 4.30 -14.52
N PHE A 153 -3.37 3.21 -14.84
CA PHE A 153 -3.15 1.91 -14.18
C PHE A 153 -1.72 1.42 -14.41
N ALA A 154 -1.21 1.51 -15.64
CA ALA A 154 0.16 1.15 -15.96
C ALA A 154 1.19 2.01 -15.20
N THR A 155 0.94 3.32 -15.05
CA THR A 155 1.78 4.20 -14.22
C THR A 155 1.81 3.72 -12.77
N VAL A 156 0.65 3.41 -12.18
CA VAL A 156 0.56 2.90 -10.80
C VAL A 156 1.24 1.53 -10.66
N CYS A 157 1.21 0.66 -11.68
CA CYS A 157 1.97 -0.60 -11.65
C CYS A 157 3.49 -0.37 -11.51
N VAL A 158 4.04 0.65 -12.18
CA VAL A 158 5.49 0.91 -12.19
C VAL A 158 5.94 1.72 -10.99
N VAL A 159 5.13 2.71 -10.59
CA VAL A 159 5.42 3.64 -9.50
C VAL A 159 4.63 3.21 -8.26
N PRO A 160 5.24 2.47 -7.32
CA PRO A 160 4.58 2.17 -6.05
C PRO A 160 4.29 3.48 -5.32
N VAL A 161 3.06 3.62 -4.82
CA VAL A 161 2.64 4.79 -4.01
C VAL A 161 2.79 4.48 -2.51
N PHE A 162 3.70 3.58 -2.15
CA PHE A 162 3.98 3.21 -0.77
C PHE A 162 5.49 3.30 -0.53
N GLY A 163 5.84 3.96 0.57
CA GLY A 163 7.19 4.33 0.99
C GLY A 163 7.10 5.19 2.23
#